data_AF-R6W6T2-F1
#
_entry.id   AF-R6W6T2-F1
#
_cell.length_a   1.000
_cell.length_b   1.000
_cell.length_c   1.000
_cell.angle_alpha   90.00
_cell.angle_beta   90.00
_cell.angle_gamma   90.00
#
_symmetry.space_group_name_H-M   'P 1'
#
loop_
_entity.id
_entity.type
_entity.pdbx_description
1 polymer ?
#
loop_
_entity_poly.entity_id
_entity_poly.type
_entity_poly.pdbx_seq_one_letter_code
_entity_poly.pdbx_strand_id
1 'polypeptide(L)'
;MTGRELYAAALDIAGIRLKSGGIPATADDLSARSVSLINILIAENSFLNGLLDPGAAAPVLISSLDDTVSLDAKLLGSALPYGLCALLMLPDDPDEAALLHNRYVQAIVRIKSELPAKRQDITEVYGRT
;
A
#
# COMPACT_ATOMS: atom_id res chain seq x y z
N MET A 1 4.10 1.23 11.83
CA MET A 1 3.63 -0.12 11.44
C MET A 1 4.81 -0.87 10.84
N THR A 2 5.10 -2.08 11.32
CA THR A 2 6.18 -2.92 10.78
C THR A 2 5.72 -3.69 9.55
N GLY A 3 6.66 -4.21 8.75
CA GLY A 3 6.34 -5.10 7.63
C GLY A 3 5.55 -6.34 8.07
N ARG A 4 5.82 -6.86 9.27
CA ARG A 4 5.12 -8.00 9.88
C ARG A 4 3.68 -7.67 10.23
N GLU A 5 3.42 -6.50 10.79
CA GLU A 5 2.05 -6.04 11.07
C GLU A 5 1.26 -5.87 9.76
N LEU A 6 1.89 -5.32 8.72
CA LEU A 6 1.29 -5.20 7.40
C LEU A 6 0.95 -6.57 6.80
N TYR A 7 1.90 -7.51 6.87
CA TYR A 7 1.73 -8.88 6.40
C TYR A 7 0.60 -9.60 7.13
N ALA A 8 0.55 -9.48 8.46
CA ALA A 8 -0.53 -10.06 9.25
C ALA A 8 -1.90 -9.50 8.85
N ALA A 9 -2.01 -8.17 8.66
CA ALA A 9 -3.25 -7.56 8.21
C ALA A 9 -3.68 -8.04 6.81
N ALA A 10 -2.73 -8.27 5.90
CA ALA A 10 -3.04 -8.82 4.58
C ALA A 10 -3.55 -10.27 4.66
N LEU A 11 -2.94 -11.12 5.49
CA LEU A 11 -3.41 -12.50 5.69
C LEU A 11 -4.79 -12.58 6.34
N ASP A 12 -5.11 -11.62 7.19
CA ASP A 12 -6.43 -11.51 7.82
C ASP A 12 -7.51 -11.20 6.79
N ILE A 13 -7.20 -10.31 5.85
CA ILE A 13 -8.08 -9.98 4.73
C ILE A 13 -8.27 -11.20 3.82
N ALA A 14 -7.20 -11.94 3.55
CA ALA A 14 -7.26 -13.17 2.76
C ALA A 14 -7.99 -14.32 3.47
N GLY A 15 -8.27 -14.21 4.78
CA GLY A 15 -8.86 -15.30 5.57
C GLY A 15 -7.93 -16.50 5.75
N ILE A 16 -6.63 -16.34 5.50
CA ILE A 16 -5.64 -17.43 5.55
C ILE A 16 -5.16 -17.71 6.97
N ARG A 17 -5.58 -16.90 7.96
CA ARG A 17 -5.18 -17.10 9.35
C ARG A 17 -6.02 -18.20 10.02
N LEU A 18 -5.34 -19.14 10.68
CA LEU A 18 -5.98 -20.15 11.53
C LEU A 18 -6.71 -19.47 12.70
N LYS A 19 -7.71 -20.15 13.27
CA LYS A 19 -8.39 -19.68 14.51
C LYS A 19 -7.43 -19.48 15.69
N SER A 20 -6.27 -20.12 15.67
CA SER A 20 -5.19 -19.95 16.66
C SER A 20 -4.33 -18.69 16.44
N GLY A 21 -4.58 -17.93 15.36
CA GLY A 21 -3.73 -16.80 14.95
C GLY A 21 -2.50 -17.21 14.14
N GLY A 22 -2.26 -18.51 13.95
CA GLY A 22 -1.15 -19.02 13.14
C GLY A 22 -1.43 -18.97 11.63
N ILE A 23 -0.37 -19.05 10.84
CA ILE A 23 -0.43 -19.14 9.38
C ILE A 23 -0.30 -20.64 9.01
N PRO A 24 -1.11 -21.19 8.10
CA PRO A 24 -0.96 -22.57 7.62
C PRO A 24 0.44 -22.83 7.08
N ALA A 25 1.02 -24.02 7.36
CA ALA A 25 2.36 -24.38 6.91
C ALA A 25 2.53 -24.39 5.38
N THR A 26 1.42 -24.45 4.63
CA THR A 26 1.40 -24.33 3.17
C THR A 26 1.66 -22.91 2.66
N ALA A 27 1.70 -21.91 3.54
CA ALA A 27 1.87 -20.50 3.20
C ALA A 27 3.28 -19.96 3.53
N ASP A 28 4.26 -20.83 3.81
CA ASP A 28 5.65 -20.42 4.07
C ASP A 28 6.24 -19.61 2.90
N ASP A 29 5.88 -19.94 1.65
CA ASP A 29 6.28 -19.23 0.44
C ASP A 29 5.78 -17.76 0.40
N LEU A 30 4.65 -17.47 1.04
CA LEU A 30 4.09 -16.11 1.10
C LEU A 30 4.97 -15.19 1.93
N SER A 31 5.52 -15.69 3.04
CA SER A 31 6.43 -14.94 3.90
C SER A 31 7.73 -14.60 3.18
N ALA A 32 8.27 -15.53 2.39
CA ALA A 32 9.52 -15.38 1.66
C ALA A 32 9.45 -14.27 0.59
N ARG A 33 8.27 -14.07 0.00
CA ARG A 33 8.06 -13.04 -1.04
C ARG A 33 7.59 -11.69 -0.48
N SER A 34 7.11 -11.66 0.76
CA SER A 34 6.45 -10.48 1.34
C SER A 34 7.33 -9.24 1.39
N VAL A 35 8.61 -9.37 1.72
CA VAL A 35 9.55 -8.22 1.76
C VAL A 35 9.62 -7.53 0.38
N SER A 36 9.82 -8.32 -0.68
CA SER A 36 9.88 -7.81 -2.05
C SER A 36 8.57 -7.16 -2.49
N LEU A 37 7.42 -7.77 -2.16
CA LEU A 37 6.11 -7.22 -2.49
C LEU A 37 5.81 -5.92 -1.74
N ILE A 38 6.18 -5.82 -0.46
CA ILE A 38 6.06 -4.59 0.30
C ILE A 38 6.92 -3.49 -0.31
N ASN A 39 8.15 -3.80 -0.74
CA ASN A 39 9.03 -2.84 -1.40
C ASN A 39 8.47 -2.31 -2.73
N ILE A 40 7.76 -3.16 -3.50
CA ILE A 40 7.01 -2.71 -4.69
C ILE A 40 5.94 -1.70 -4.30
N LEU A 41 5.15 -1.99 -3.26
CA LEU A 41 4.10 -1.08 -2.79
C LEU A 41 4.66 0.24 -2.23
N ILE A 42 5.82 0.20 -1.56
CA ILE A 42 6.53 1.41 -1.11
C ILE A 42 6.90 2.28 -2.31
N ALA A 43 7.51 1.68 -3.33
CA ALA A 43 7.90 2.40 -4.54
C ALA A 43 6.67 3.01 -5.25
N GLU A 44 5.60 2.23 -5.42
CA GLU A 44 4.35 2.66 -6.07
C GLU A 44 3.69 3.84 -5.35
N ASN A 45 3.70 3.85 -4.03
CA ASN A 45 3.03 4.87 -3.21
C ASN A 45 3.94 6.04 -2.82
N SER A 46 5.23 6.00 -3.19
CA SER A 46 6.22 7.02 -2.81
C SER A 46 5.81 8.45 -3.19
N PHE A 47 5.24 8.63 -4.38
CA PHE A 47 4.77 9.93 -4.85
C PHE A 47 3.58 10.44 -4.02
N LEU A 48 2.57 9.59 -3.80
CA LEU A 48 1.39 9.97 -3.01
C LEU A 48 1.78 10.24 -1.56
N ASN A 49 2.73 9.49 -1.01
CA ASN A 49 3.30 9.75 0.30
C ASN A 49 3.89 11.16 0.42
N GLY A 50 4.69 11.58 -0.57
CA GLY A 50 5.24 12.95 -0.61
C GLY A 50 4.18 14.04 -0.77
N LEU A 51 3.01 13.74 -1.33
CA LEU A 51 1.89 14.69 -1.36
C LEU A 51 1.16 14.79 -0.01
N LEU A 52 1.08 13.68 0.73
CA LEU A 52 0.45 13.63 2.06
C LEU A 52 1.33 14.30 3.12
N ASP A 53 2.65 14.11 3.03
CA ASP A 53 3.63 14.75 3.89
C ASP A 53 4.79 15.35 3.06
N PRO A 54 4.65 16.60 2.56
CA PRO A 54 5.66 17.26 1.74
C PRO A 54 7.01 17.52 2.45
N GLY A 55 7.07 17.37 3.77
CA GLY A 55 8.29 17.52 4.57
C GLY A 55 8.94 16.20 4.97
N ALA A 56 8.28 15.07 4.71
CA ALA A 56 8.81 13.75 5.04
C ALA A 56 10.04 13.39 4.21
N ALA A 57 10.94 12.63 4.82
CA ALA A 57 11.98 11.94 4.09
C ALA A 57 11.36 10.97 3.08
N ALA A 58 12.08 10.73 1.98
CA ALA A 58 11.66 9.72 0.99
C ALA A 58 11.49 8.35 1.66
N PRO A 59 10.43 7.59 1.34
CA PRO A 59 10.22 6.25 1.89
C PRO A 59 11.43 5.34 1.65
N VAL A 60 11.83 4.60 2.69
CA VAL A 60 12.95 3.66 2.64
C VAL A 60 12.41 2.25 2.44
N LEU A 61 13.09 1.47 1.60
CA LEU A 61 12.78 0.06 1.39
C LEU A 61 13.15 -0.75 2.63
N ILE A 62 12.33 -1.76 2.93
CA ILE A 62 12.58 -2.68 4.04
C ILE A 62 13.50 -3.83 3.59
N SER A 63 14.32 -4.31 4.52
CA SER A 63 15.21 -5.46 4.36
C SER A 63 14.67 -6.71 5.07
N SER A 64 13.84 -6.51 6.09
CA SER A 64 13.18 -7.52 6.89
C SER A 64 11.73 -7.13 7.18
N LEU A 65 10.88 -8.11 7.48
CA LEU A 65 9.52 -7.84 7.98
C LEU A 65 9.51 -7.15 9.35
N ASP A 66 10.61 -7.20 10.09
CA ASP A 66 10.75 -6.46 11.35
C ASP A 66 10.99 -4.96 11.15
N ASP A 67 11.36 -4.55 9.94
CA ASP A 67 11.61 -3.15 9.65
C ASP A 67 10.30 -2.35 9.61
N THR A 68 10.39 -1.07 9.95
CA THR A 68 9.27 -0.15 9.90
C THR A 68 9.03 0.32 8.46
N VAL A 69 7.79 0.25 8.00
CA VAL A 69 7.42 0.75 6.67
C VAL A 69 7.29 2.27 6.74
N SER A 70 8.12 2.98 5.98
CA SER A 70 8.26 4.45 6.03
C SER A 70 7.24 5.18 5.14
N LEU A 71 5.94 4.94 5.35
CA LEU A 71 4.85 5.60 4.64
C LEU A 71 3.86 6.27 5.60
N ASP A 72 3.05 7.17 5.08
CA ASP A 72 1.98 7.84 5.81
C ASP A 72 0.97 6.83 6.39
N ALA A 73 0.47 7.13 7.58
CA ALA A 73 -0.42 6.25 8.33
C ALA A 73 -1.72 5.94 7.56
N LYS A 74 -2.21 6.86 6.72
CA LYS A 74 -3.42 6.62 5.91
C LYS A 74 -3.16 5.53 4.86
N LEU A 75 -2.00 5.58 4.19
CA LEU A 75 -1.61 4.57 3.21
C LEU A 75 -1.47 3.21 3.90
N LEU A 76 -0.75 3.18 5.02
CA LEU A 76 -0.49 1.96 5.80
C LEU A 76 -1.78 1.32 6.33
N GLY A 77 -2.70 2.11 6.87
CA GLY A 77 -3.90 1.58 7.52
C GLY A 77 -5.05 1.23 6.56
N SER A 78 -5.12 1.86 5.38
CA SER A 78 -6.31 1.75 4.53
C SER A 78 -6.07 1.15 3.14
N ALA A 79 -4.90 1.34 2.53
CA ALA A 79 -4.63 0.90 1.17
C ALA A 79 -3.69 -0.31 1.14
N LEU A 80 -2.53 -0.20 1.79
CA LEU A 80 -1.45 -1.19 1.70
C LEU A 80 -1.84 -2.64 2.06
N PRO A 81 -2.70 -2.90 3.07
CA PRO A 81 -3.10 -4.28 3.39
C PRO A 81 -3.82 -4.96 2.23
N TYR A 82 -4.70 -4.24 1.52
CA TYR A 82 -5.39 -4.77 0.33
C TYR A 82 -4.44 -4.98 -0.85
N GLY A 83 -3.50 -4.05 -1.05
CA GLY A 83 -2.49 -4.16 -2.11
C GLY A 83 -1.57 -5.36 -1.89
N LEU A 84 -1.09 -5.55 -0.67
CA LEU A 84 -0.25 -6.71 -0.33
C LEU A 84 -1.04 -8.02 -0.43
N CYS A 85 -2.28 -8.04 0.06
CA CYS A 85 -3.17 -9.20 -0.04
C CYS A 85 -3.39 -9.61 -1.51
N ALA A 86 -3.69 -8.65 -2.40
CA ALA A 86 -3.87 -8.92 -3.82
C ALA A 86 -2.62 -9.54 -4.47
N LEU A 87 -1.44 -8.98 -4.16
CA LEU A 87 -0.18 -9.48 -4.71
C LEU A 87 0.18 -10.89 -4.20
N LEU A 88 -0.16 -11.19 -2.94
CA LEU A 88 0.04 -12.53 -2.38
C LEU A 88 -0.89 -13.56 -3.00
N MET A 89 -2.14 -13.19 -3.31
CA MET A 89 -3.16 -14.09 -3.87
C MET A 89 -3.04 -14.30 -5.37
N LEU A 90 -2.38 -13.39 -6.09
CA LEU A 90 -2.28 -13.43 -7.55
C LEU A 90 -1.86 -14.79 -8.15
N PRO A 91 -0.92 -15.56 -7.57
CA PRO A 91 -0.52 -16.86 -8.12
C PRO A 91 -1.59 -17.96 -7.93
N ASP A 92 -2.42 -17.85 -6.89
CA ASP A 92 -3.34 -18.90 -6.46
C ASP A 92 -4.78 -18.66 -6.93
N ASP A 93 -5.26 -17.42 -6.82
CA ASP A 93 -6.60 -17.01 -7.21
C ASP A 93 -6.57 -15.60 -7.86
N PRO A 94 -6.48 -15.53 -9.20
CA PRO A 94 -6.38 -14.25 -9.90
C PRO A 94 -7.67 -13.42 -9.84
N ASP A 95 -8.83 -14.04 -9.67
CA ASP A 95 -10.13 -13.35 -9.61
C ASP A 95 -10.30 -12.64 -8.25
N GLU A 96 -10.00 -13.35 -7.15
CA GLU A 96 -9.98 -12.77 -5.81
C GLU A 96 -8.91 -11.66 -5.70
N ALA A 97 -7.73 -11.90 -6.28
CA ALA A 97 -6.66 -10.90 -6.35
C ALA A 97 -7.10 -9.63 -7.08
N ALA A 98 -7.83 -9.75 -8.20
CA ALA A 98 -8.35 -8.60 -8.93
C ALA A 98 -9.39 -7.81 -8.12
N LEU A 99 -10.27 -8.50 -7.37
CA LEU A 99 -11.23 -7.85 -6.47
C LEU A 99 -10.50 -7.05 -5.36
N LEU A 100 -9.49 -7.64 -4.74
CA LEU A 100 -8.68 -7.01 -3.70
C LEU A 100 -7.89 -5.82 -4.24
N HIS A 101 -7.33 -5.95 -5.45
CA HIS A 101 -6.65 -4.85 -6.13
C HIS A 101 -7.61 -3.68 -6.40
N ASN A 102 -8.85 -3.95 -6.82
CA ASN A 102 -9.86 -2.91 -6.99
C ASN A 102 -10.16 -2.18 -5.66
N ARG A 103 -10.20 -2.89 -4.53
CA ARG A 103 -10.37 -2.25 -3.20
C ARG A 103 -9.16 -1.38 -2.83
N TYR A 104 -7.95 -1.83 -3.12
CA TYR A 104 -6.73 -1.04 -2.98
C TYR A 104 -6.82 0.27 -3.79
N VAL A 105 -7.18 0.19 -5.08
CA VAL A 105 -7.33 1.36 -5.95
C VAL A 105 -8.39 2.33 -5.39
N GLN A 106 -9.53 1.81 -4.92
CA GLN A 106 -10.57 2.64 -4.29
C GLN A 106 -10.08 3.36 -3.04
N ALA A 107 -9.29 2.69 -2.19
CA ALA A 107 -8.68 3.31 -1.02
C ALA A 107 -7.71 4.43 -1.42
N ILE A 108 -6.87 4.21 -2.43
CA ILE A 108 -5.97 5.25 -2.97
C ILE A 108 -6.74 6.45 -3.54
N VAL A 109 -7.81 6.21 -4.30
CA VAL A 109 -8.68 7.28 -4.83
C VAL A 109 -9.28 8.10 -3.69
N ARG A 110 -9.75 7.44 -2.64
CA ARG A 110 -10.30 8.12 -1.46
C ARG A 110 -9.25 8.99 -0.78
N ILE A 111 -8.05 8.47 -0.53
CA ILE A 111 -6.94 9.25 0.06
C ILE A 111 -6.62 10.48 -0.81
N LYS A 112 -6.54 10.30 -2.14
CA LYS A 112 -6.30 11.40 -3.08
C LYS A 112 -7.39 12.48 -3.01
N SER A 113 -8.65 12.09 -2.80
CA SER A 113 -9.76 13.05 -2.70
C SER A 113 -9.69 13.94 -1.45
N GLU A 114 -8.96 13.52 -0.42
CA GLU A 114 -8.76 14.29 0.82
C GLU A 114 -7.59 15.28 0.73
N LEU A 115 -6.79 15.23 -0.35
CA LEU A 115 -5.65 16.12 -0.53
C LEU A 115 -6.13 17.57 -0.73
N PRO A 116 -5.45 18.55 -0.10
CA PRO A 116 -5.82 19.95 -0.25
C PRO A 116 -5.62 20.41 -1.70
N ALA A 117 -6.71 20.74 -2.38
CA ALA A 117 -6.67 21.32 -3.71
C ALA A 117 -6.32 22.82 -3.62
N LYS A 118 -5.26 23.24 -4.31
CA LYS A 118 -4.99 24.67 -4.52
C LYS A 118 -5.46 25.05 -5.93
N ARG A 119 -6.41 25.98 -6.00
CA ARG A 119 -6.77 26.65 -7.25
C ARG A 119 -5.69 27.67 -7.55
N GLN A 120 -5.02 27.55 -8.69
CA GLN A 120 -4.04 28.52 -9.16
C GLN A 120 -4.63 29.21 -10.39
N ASP A 121 -4.68 30.53 -10.37
CA ASP A 121 -5.11 31.29 -11.54
C ASP A 121 -4.04 31.17 -12.63
N ILE A 122 -4.48 31.02 -13.88
CA ILE A 122 -3.60 30.97 -15.03
C ILE A 122 -3.24 32.42 -15.36
N THR A 123 -1.95 32.76 -15.29
CA THR A 123 -1.47 34.05 -15.77
C THR A 123 -1.57 34.08 -17.29
N GLU A 124 -2.52 34.85 -17.82
CA GLU A 124 -2.65 35.18 -19.25
C GLU A 124 -1.37 35.88 -19.75
N VAL A 125 -0.59 35.19 -20.58
CA VAL A 125 0.67 35.70 -21.15
C VAL A 125 0.49 36.43 -22.49
N TYR A 126 -0.70 36.38 -23.08
CA TYR A 126 -0.96 36.88 -24.45
C TYR A 126 -1.97 38.04 -24.52
N GLY A 127 -2.36 38.64 -23.39
CA GLY A 127 -3.39 39.70 -23.33
C GLY A 127 -2.92 41.16 -23.42
N ARG A 128 -1.71 41.46 -23.92
CA ARG A 128 -1.21 42.84 -24.09
C ARG A 128 -0.85 43.15 -25.54
N THR A 129 -1.86 43.48 -26.34
CA THR A 129 -1.85 44.57 -27.36
C THR A 129 -3.26 44.77 -27.87
#